data_AF-A0AAD9GA17-F1
#
_entry.id   AF-A0AAD9GA17-F1
#
_cell.length_a   1.000
_cell.length_b   1.000
_cell.length_c   1.000
_cell.angle_alpha   90.00
_cell.angle_beta   90.00
_cell.angle_gamma   90.00
#
_symmetry.space_group_name_H-M   'P 1'
#
loop_
_entity.id
_entity.type
_entity.pdbx_description
1 polymer ?
#
loop_
_entity_poly.entity_id
_entity_poly.type
_entity_poly.pdbx_seq_one_letter_code
_entity_poly.pdbx_strand_id
1 'polypeptide(L)'
;MQRSPSTSEAQALGKRLAEYVENEQLIIRPDLFWNRYTYYWEMPAELRIRLANEATLVIIKGDLNYRRLLGDRLWPPSTPVEEAVPYFPTAFVWQS
;
A
#
# COMPACT_ATOMS: atom_id res chain seq x y z
N MET A 1 -30.73 1.73 3.71
CA MET A 1 -29.71 0.70 4.06
C MET A 1 -29.39 0.85 5.55
N GLN A 2 -30.08 0.13 6.42
CA GLN A 2 -29.85 0.18 7.87
C GLN A 2 -28.60 -0.65 8.20
N ARG A 3 -27.58 -0.03 8.82
CA ARG A 3 -26.42 -0.75 9.34
C ARG A 3 -26.87 -1.52 10.59
N SER A 4 -26.72 -2.85 10.56
CA SER A 4 -26.83 -3.69 11.75
C SER A 4 -25.89 -3.16 12.84
N PRO A 5 -26.23 -3.24 14.14
CA PRO A 5 -25.33 -2.84 15.20
C PRO A 5 -24.05 -3.68 15.11
N SER A 6 -22.91 -3.01 15.17
CA SER A 6 -21.61 -3.69 15.20
C SER A 6 -21.56 -4.63 16.41
N THR A 7 -21.04 -5.84 16.20
CA THR A 7 -20.79 -6.79 17.28
C THR A 7 -19.84 -6.18 18.32
N SER A 8 -19.92 -6.62 19.58
CA SER A 8 -19.03 -6.14 20.66
C SER A 8 -17.55 -6.24 20.29
N GLU A 9 -17.16 -7.28 19.55
CA GLU A 9 -15.81 -7.49 19.03
C GLU A 9 -15.41 -6.42 18.00
N ALA A 10 -16.30 -6.07 17.06
CA ALA A 10 -16.04 -5.03 16.08
C ALA A 10 -15.92 -3.63 16.73
N GLN A 11 -16.68 -3.37 17.80
CA GLN A 11 -16.54 -2.15 18.60
C GLN A 11 -15.21 -2.10 19.35
N ALA A 12 -14.82 -3.22 19.97
CA ALA A 12 -13.53 -3.33 20.66
C ALA A 12 -12.34 -3.14 19.70
N LEU A 13 -12.41 -3.72 18.50
CA LEU A 13 -11.41 -3.49 17.45
C LEU A 13 -11.38 -2.02 17.01
N GLY A 14 -12.54 -1.40 16.77
CA GLY A 14 -12.64 0.01 16.40
C GLY A 14 -11.99 0.93 17.44
N LYS A 15 -12.24 0.68 18.73
CA LYS A 15 -11.62 1.43 19.83
C LYS A 15 -10.10 1.29 19.82
N ARG A 16 -9.57 0.07 19.70
CA ARG A 16 -8.12 -0.18 19.65
C ARG A 16 -7.45 0.51 18.46
N LEU A 17 -8.09 0.49 17.28
CA LEU A 17 -7.57 1.19 16.10
C LEU A 17 -7.57 2.71 16.29
N ALA A 18 -8.60 3.27 16.91
CA ALA A 18 -8.65 4.69 17.24
C ALA A 18 -7.52 5.08 18.20
N GLU A 19 -7.28 4.28 19.26
CA GLU A 19 -6.16 4.49 20.19
C GLU A 19 -4.80 4.43 19.49
N TYR A 20 -4.60 3.53 18.51
CA TYR A 20 -3.36 3.50 17.72
C TYR A 20 -3.19 4.73 16.83
N VAL A 21 -4.28 5.30 16.30
CA VAL A 21 -4.23 6.54 15.54
C VAL A 21 -3.92 7.73 16.45
N GLU A 22 -4.58 7.82 17.60
CA GLU A 22 -4.36 8.88 18.60
C GLU A 22 -2.93 8.88 19.15
N ASN A 23 -2.34 7.71 19.35
CA ASN A 23 -0.96 7.54 19.81
C ASN A 23 0.08 7.50 18.69
N GLU A 24 -0.28 7.84 17.45
CA GLU A 24 0.60 7.86 16.27
C GLU A 24 1.29 6.52 15.94
N GLN A 25 0.78 5.40 16.47
CA GLN A 25 1.23 4.05 16.13
C GLN A 25 0.67 3.59 14.77
N LEU A 26 -0.47 4.15 14.36
CA LEU A 26 -1.07 3.99 13.05
C LEU A 26 -1.28 5.37 12.42
N ILE A 27 -0.45 5.69 11.42
CA ILE A 27 -0.51 7.00 10.75
C ILE A 27 -1.19 6.84 9.38
N ILE A 28 -2.28 7.59 9.18
CA ILE A 28 -2.98 7.64 7.89
C ILE A 28 -2.37 8.76 7.05
N ARG A 29 -1.79 8.43 5.89
CA ARG A 29 -1.13 9.39 5.00
C ARG A 29 -1.73 9.36 3.60
N PRO A 30 -2.60 10.33 3.25
CA PRO A 30 -3.10 10.44 1.89
C PRO A 30 -2.04 11.03 0.96
N ASP A 31 -2.14 10.68 -0.33
CA ASP A 31 -1.37 11.30 -1.40
C ASP A 31 -2.20 11.24 -2.70
N LEU A 32 -2.15 12.29 -3.52
CA LEU A 32 -2.87 12.31 -4.79
C LEU A 32 -2.37 11.23 -5.76
N PHE A 33 -1.11 10.80 -5.64
CA PHE A 33 -0.52 9.73 -6.43
C PHE A 33 -1.35 8.43 -6.39
N TRP A 34 -1.95 8.11 -5.24
CA TRP A 34 -2.77 6.90 -5.09
C TRP A 34 -4.01 6.91 -6.00
N ASN A 35 -4.53 8.09 -6.30
CA ASN A 35 -5.71 8.31 -7.15
C ASN A 35 -5.36 8.61 -8.62
N ARG A 36 -4.07 8.59 -8.99
CA ARG A 36 -3.63 8.76 -10.39
C ARG A 36 -3.63 7.42 -11.12
N TYR A 37 -3.81 7.48 -12.44
CA TYR A 37 -3.70 6.33 -13.35
C TYR A 37 -2.25 5.91 -13.64
N THR A 38 -1.27 6.60 -13.05
CA THR A 38 0.16 6.41 -13.32
C THR A 38 0.72 5.18 -12.60
N TYR A 39 1.76 4.62 -13.19
CA TYR A 39 2.47 3.46 -12.66
C TYR A 39 3.44 3.83 -11.54
N TYR A 40 3.98 2.85 -10.82
CA TYR A 40 4.83 3.11 -9.65
C TYR A 40 6.23 3.64 -9.99
N TRP A 41 6.73 3.44 -11.22
CA TRP A 41 7.97 4.09 -11.66
C TRP A 41 7.82 5.62 -11.85
N GLU A 42 6.58 6.11 -11.95
CA GLU A 42 6.24 7.54 -12.04
C GLU A 42 5.97 8.15 -10.66
N MET A 43 6.23 7.41 -9.58
CA MET A 43 6.02 7.89 -8.21
C MET A 43 6.82 9.19 -7.96
N PRO A 44 6.20 10.24 -7.38
CA PRO A 44 6.89 11.48 -7.06
C PRO A 44 8.15 11.23 -6.22
N ALA A 45 9.21 12.00 -6.46
CA ALA A 45 10.48 11.84 -5.77
C ALA A 45 10.33 11.93 -4.24
N GLU A 46 9.51 12.87 -3.75
CA GLU A 46 9.23 13.02 -2.32
C GLU A 46 8.64 11.75 -1.70
N LEU A 47 7.62 11.15 -2.34
CA LEU A 47 6.99 9.93 -1.86
C LEU A 47 7.96 8.73 -1.91
N ARG A 48 8.79 8.64 -2.96
CA ARG A 48 9.84 7.60 -3.06
C ARG A 48 10.86 7.72 -1.94
N ILE A 49 11.39 8.93 -1.70
CA ILE A 49 12.38 9.20 -0.64
C ILE A 49 11.79 8.85 0.73
N ARG A 50 10.54 9.25 0.97
CA ARG A 50 9.85 8.94 2.22
C ARG A 50 9.71 7.44 2.45
N LEU A 51 9.27 6.68 1.45
CA LEU A 51 9.16 5.23 1.56
C LEU A 51 10.52 4.56 1.76
N ALA A 52 11.57 5.01 1.05
CA ALA A 52 12.93 4.49 1.23
C ALA A 52 13.45 4.71 2.66
N ASN A 53 13.16 5.87 3.24
CA ASN A 53 13.71 6.27 4.54
C ASN A 53 12.92 5.74 5.73
N GLU A 54 11.59 5.67 5.61
CA GLU A 54 10.71 5.40 6.76
C GLU A 54 10.16 3.97 6.77
N ALA A 55 10.06 3.29 5.62
CA ALA A 55 9.44 1.98 5.55
C ALA A 55 10.46 0.85 5.52
N THR A 56 10.40 -0.03 6.51
CA THR A 56 11.13 -1.32 6.50
C THR A 56 10.50 -2.33 5.54
N LEU A 57 9.17 -2.30 5.41
CA LEU A 57 8.41 -3.17 4.51
C LEU A 57 7.16 -2.43 4.02
N VAL A 58 6.89 -2.53 2.71
CA VAL A 58 5.64 -2.05 2.12
C VAL A 58 4.77 -3.23 1.72
N ILE A 59 3.54 -3.26 2.23
CA ILE A 59 2.52 -4.24 1.84
C ILE A 59 1.60 -3.60 0.80
N ILE A 60 1.65 -4.11 -0.42
CA ILE A 60 0.88 -3.63 -1.56
C ILE A 60 -0.35 -4.52 -1.73
N LYS A 61 -1.54 -3.93 -1.67
CA LYS A 61 -2.81 -4.67 -1.61
C LYS A 61 -3.66 -4.48 -2.87
N GLY A 62 -4.14 -5.59 -3.42
CA GLY A 62 -5.16 -5.65 -4.46
C GLY A 62 -4.64 -5.53 -5.90
N ASP A 63 -5.45 -6.02 -6.83
CA ASP A 63 -5.12 -6.14 -8.26
C ASP A 63 -4.68 -4.83 -8.92
N LEU A 64 -5.36 -3.71 -8.62
CA LEU A 64 -5.00 -2.42 -9.22
C LEU A 64 -3.57 -2.01 -8.86
N ASN A 65 -3.15 -2.22 -7.62
CA ASN A 65 -1.79 -1.87 -7.21
C ASN A 65 -0.77 -2.86 -7.79
N TYR A 66 -1.12 -4.15 -7.88
CA TYR A 66 -0.29 -5.16 -8.54
C TYR A 66 -0.02 -4.80 -10.01
N ARG A 67 -1.07 -4.44 -10.75
CA ARG A 67 -0.96 -4.00 -12.16
C ARG A 67 -0.14 -2.71 -12.27
N ARG A 68 -0.33 -1.74 -11.39
CA ARG A 68 0.46 -0.49 -11.37
C ARG A 68 1.94 -0.70 -11.02
N LEU A 69 2.24 -1.72 -10.22
CA LEU A 69 3.59 -2.11 -9.82
C LEU A 69 4.32 -2.91 -10.93
N LEU A 70 3.63 -3.79 -11.64
CA LEU A 70 4.25 -4.56 -12.74
C LEU A 70 4.15 -3.86 -14.10
N GLY A 71 3.43 -2.74 -14.17
CA GLY A 71 3.24 -2.01 -15.41
C GLY A 71 2.16 -2.56 -16.32
N ASP A 72 1.26 -3.39 -15.78
CA ASP A 72 0.17 -4.02 -16.50
C ASP A 72 0.63 -4.80 -17.75
N ARG A 73 1.76 -5.51 -17.61
CA ARG A 73 2.39 -6.28 -18.69
C ARG A 73 2.24 -7.78 -18.49
N LEU A 74 2.26 -8.51 -19.59
CA LEU A 74 2.35 -9.97 -19.62
C LEU A 74 3.80 -10.41 -19.41
N TRP A 75 4.26 -10.37 -18.16
CA TRP A 75 5.58 -10.90 -17.79
C TRP A 75 5.61 -12.42 -17.90
N PRO A 76 6.68 -13.04 -18.45
CA PRO A 76 6.92 -14.46 -18.29
C PRO A 76 6.85 -14.86 -16.80
N PRO A 77 6.23 -15.99 -16.44
CA PRO A 77 6.09 -16.40 -15.03
C PRO A 77 7.43 -16.60 -14.30
N SER A 78 8.52 -16.79 -15.04
CA SER A 78 9.88 -16.95 -14.53
C SER A 78 10.65 -15.63 -14.41
N THR A 79 10.05 -14.49 -14.73
CA THR A 79 10.72 -13.18 -14.65
C THR A 79 11.05 -12.86 -13.19
N PRO A 80 12.32 -12.60 -12.85
CA PRO A 80 12.68 -12.15 -11.51
C PRO A 80 11.99 -10.83 -11.14
N VAL A 81 11.70 -10.65 -9.86
CA VAL A 81 10.99 -9.46 -9.36
C VAL A 81 11.82 -8.21 -9.56
N GLU A 82 13.14 -8.34 -9.40
CA GLU A 82 14.11 -7.27 -9.55
C GLU A 82 14.17 -6.76 -10.99
N GLU A 83 13.87 -7.62 -11.97
CA GLU A 83 13.76 -7.25 -13.37
C GLU A 83 12.42 -6.57 -13.68
N ALA A 84 11.33 -7.09 -13.13
CA ALA A 84 10.00 -6.52 -13.35
C ALA A 84 9.78 -5.18 -12.60
N VAL A 85 10.44 -5.00 -11.46
CA VAL A 85 10.27 -3.85 -10.55
C VAL A 85 11.62 -3.33 -10.03
N PRO A 86 12.52 -2.84 -10.90
CA PRO A 86 13.85 -2.36 -10.50
C PRO A 86 13.85 -1.03 -9.75
N TYR A 87 12.67 -0.43 -9.55
CA TYR A 87 12.52 0.99 -9.19
C TYR A 87 11.82 1.21 -7.84
N PHE A 88 11.28 0.16 -7.19
CA PHE A 88 10.54 0.34 -5.95
C PHE A 88 11.51 0.65 -4.79
N PRO A 89 11.23 1.67 -3.96
CA PRO A 89 12.25 2.30 -3.12
C PRO A 89 12.69 1.50 -1.88
N THR A 90 12.05 0.37 -1.57
CA THR A 90 12.30 -0.42 -0.36
C THR A 90 11.81 -1.86 -0.55
N ALA A 91 12.02 -2.74 0.44
CA ALA A 91 11.48 -4.09 0.44
C ALA A 91 9.94 -4.05 0.40
N PHE A 92 9.34 -4.91 -0.43
CA PHE A 92 7.90 -4.97 -0.59
C PHE A 92 7.40 -6.39 -0.74
N VAL A 93 6.13 -6.58 -0.38
CA VAL A 93 5.34 -7.77 -0.69
C VAL A 93 4.02 -7.31 -1.29
N TRP A 94 3.51 -8.04 -2.27
CA TRP A 94 2.18 -7.79 -2.81
C TRP A 94 1.26 -8.96 -2.50
N GLN A 95 0.00 -8.63 -2.24
CA GLN A 95 -1.07 -9.61 -2.14
C GLN A 95 -2.14 -9.21 -3.15
N SER A 96 -2.28 -10.03 -4.20
CA SER A 96 -3.37 -9.96 -5.18
C SER A 96 -4.70 -10.32 -4.53
#